data_AF-Q9KEJ8-F1
#
_entry.id   AF-Q9KEJ8-F1
#
_cell.length_a   1.000
_cell.length_b   1.000
_cell.length_c   1.000
_cell.angle_alpha   90.00
_cell.angle_beta   90.00
_cell.angle_gamma   90.00
#
_symmetry.space_group_name_H-M   'P 1'
#
loop_
_entity.id
_entity.type
_entity.pdbx_description
1 polymer ?
#
loop_
_entity_poly.entity_id
_entity_poly.type
_entity_poly.pdbx_seq_one_letter_code
_entity_poly.pdbx_strand_id
1 'polypeptide(L)'
;MGTQSMEVYFEEKLLAAKTQFERTIDCKHTEFDDLYPYMSEQPQFFWYKRYVAWQELLTVVGIAADLEIEWKKHFLTKQVSYIEAKILDAKVLDDWYETKEEEIEL
;
A
#
# COMPACT_ATOMS: atom_id res chain seq x y z
N MET A 1 21.96 -20.37 -9.24
CA MET A 1 21.66 -19.63 -7.98
C MET A 1 21.30 -18.18 -8.33
N GLY A 2 20.20 -17.94 -9.04
CA GLY A 2 19.86 -16.57 -9.53
C GLY A 2 18.39 -16.18 -9.34
N THR A 3 17.46 -17.14 -9.34
CA THR A 3 16.01 -16.88 -9.24
C THR A 3 15.57 -16.63 -7.81
N GLN A 4 16.07 -17.43 -6.85
CA GLN A 4 15.69 -17.36 -5.43
C GLN A 4 16.08 -16.01 -4.78
N SER A 5 17.11 -15.33 -5.28
CA SER A 5 17.45 -13.97 -4.81
C SER A 5 16.51 -12.90 -5.36
N MET A 6 15.93 -13.12 -6.54
CA MET A 6 15.03 -12.15 -7.17
C MET A 6 13.63 -12.22 -6.56
N GLU A 7 13.12 -13.42 -6.32
CA GLU A 7 11.85 -13.63 -5.60
C GLU A 7 11.89 -12.96 -4.22
N VAL A 8 12.94 -13.23 -3.44
CA VAL A 8 13.13 -12.63 -2.10
C VAL A 8 13.22 -11.11 -2.19
N TYR A 9 13.99 -10.57 -3.15
CA TYR A 9 14.11 -9.13 -3.33
C TYR A 9 12.76 -8.45 -3.63
N PHE A 10 11.95 -9.04 -4.52
CA PHE A 10 10.64 -8.49 -4.85
C PHE A 10 9.62 -8.67 -3.72
N GLU A 11 9.70 -9.76 -2.98
CA GLU A 11 8.90 -9.96 -1.76
C GLU A 11 9.21 -8.88 -0.71
N GLU A 12 10.49 -8.58 -0.48
CA GLU A 12 10.91 -7.48 0.41
C GLU A 12 10.42 -6.11 -0.09
N LYS A 13 10.55 -5.83 -1.40
CA LYS A 13 10.06 -4.58 -1.99
C LYS A 13 8.55 -4.43 -1.91
N LEU A 14 7.82 -5.53 -2.12
CA LEU A 14 6.38 -5.56 -2.02
C LEU A 14 5.92 -5.27 -0.59
N LEU A 15 6.53 -5.90 0.40
CA LEU A 15 6.22 -5.68 1.81
C LEU A 15 6.57 -4.25 2.27
N ALA A 16 7.67 -3.68 1.77
CA ALA A 16 8.03 -2.29 2.02
C ALA A 16 6.99 -1.31 1.44
N ALA A 17 6.62 -1.48 0.17
CA ALA A 17 5.62 -0.63 -0.48
C ALA A 17 4.24 -0.75 0.17
N LYS A 18 3.83 -1.97 0.55
CA LYS A 18 2.60 -2.20 1.33
C LYS A 18 2.63 -1.45 2.66
N THR A 19 3.72 -1.59 3.42
CA THR A 19 3.88 -0.91 4.71
C THR A 19 3.86 0.62 4.55
N GLN A 20 4.51 1.15 3.52
CA GLN A 20 4.52 2.57 3.22
C GLN A 20 3.10 3.09 2.90
N PHE A 21 2.33 2.34 2.12
CA PHE A 21 0.93 2.66 1.83
C PHE A 21 0.07 2.63 3.11
N GLU A 22 0.17 1.57 3.91
CA GLU A 22 -0.56 1.41 5.18
C GLU A 22 -0.23 2.52 6.19
N ARG A 23 1.03 2.93 6.29
CA ARG A 23 1.42 4.08 7.10
C ARG A 23 0.82 5.38 6.58
N THR A 24 0.72 5.52 5.27
CA THR A 24 0.20 6.73 4.63
C THR A 24 -1.31 6.87 4.83
N ILE A 25 -2.08 5.78 4.74
CA ILE A 25 -3.52 5.79 5.04
C ILE A 25 -3.78 6.03 6.54
N ASP A 26 -2.92 5.47 7.41
CA ASP A 26 -2.96 5.67 8.87
C ASP A 26 -2.50 7.08 9.30
N CYS A 27 -2.16 7.98 8.36
CA CYS A 27 -1.61 9.31 8.63
C CYS A 27 -0.35 9.30 9.51
N LYS A 28 0.45 8.24 9.44
CA LYS A 28 1.75 8.15 10.13
C LYS A 28 2.83 8.90 9.34
N HIS A 29 3.93 9.21 10.03
CA HIS A 29 5.14 9.74 9.40
C HIS A 29 5.74 8.73 8.41
N THR A 30 6.26 9.20 7.29
CA THR A 30 6.78 8.41 6.17
C THR A 30 7.96 9.14 5.54
N GLU A 31 8.73 8.45 4.70
CA GLU A 31 9.82 9.07 3.94
C GLU A 31 9.36 10.25 3.06
N PHE A 32 8.09 10.26 2.62
CA PHE A 32 7.53 11.40 1.89
C PHE A 32 7.55 12.69 2.75
N ASP A 33 7.30 12.58 4.05
CA ASP A 33 7.29 13.72 4.96
C ASP A 33 8.71 14.25 5.21
N ASP A 34 9.72 13.36 5.16
CA ASP A 34 11.14 13.74 5.26
C ASP A 34 11.62 14.45 3.99
N LEU A 35 11.18 13.97 2.81
CA LEU A 35 11.54 14.56 1.51
C LEU A 35 10.82 15.88 1.24
N TYR A 36 9.59 16.02 1.74
CA TYR A 36 8.75 17.20 1.52
C TYR A 36 8.17 17.76 2.83
N PRO A 37 9.01 18.26 3.77
CA PRO A 37 8.54 18.70 5.09
C PRO A 37 7.47 19.79 5.03
N TYR A 38 7.56 20.68 4.04
CA TYR A 38 6.60 21.77 3.83
C TYR A 38 5.22 21.31 3.35
N MET A 39 5.12 20.13 2.73
CA MET A 39 3.84 19.57 2.29
C MET A 39 3.06 18.97 3.46
N SER A 40 3.76 18.46 4.46
CA SER A 40 3.18 17.82 5.65
C SER A 40 2.38 18.79 6.51
N GLU A 41 2.67 20.09 6.42
CA GLU A 41 1.97 21.17 7.15
C GLU A 41 0.66 21.61 6.47
N GLN A 42 0.38 21.10 5.26
CA GLN A 42 -0.69 21.59 4.40
C GLN A 42 -1.68 20.45 4.04
N PRO A 43 -2.91 20.45 4.61
CA PRO A 43 -3.87 19.34 4.48
C PRO A 43 -4.24 18.92 3.05
N GLN A 44 -4.16 19.85 2.09
CA GLN A 44 -4.41 19.59 0.68
C GLN A 44 -3.47 18.53 0.07
N PHE A 45 -2.28 18.32 0.64
CA PHE A 45 -1.32 17.33 0.12
C PHE A 45 -1.55 15.92 0.67
N PHE A 46 -2.48 15.70 1.60
CA PHE A 46 -2.75 14.37 2.13
C PHE A 46 -3.18 13.38 1.05
N TRP A 47 -4.02 13.82 0.12
CA TRP A 47 -4.41 12.99 -1.02
C TRP A 47 -3.23 12.71 -1.94
N TYR A 48 -2.39 13.70 -2.21
CA TYR A 48 -1.21 13.53 -3.05
C TYR A 48 -0.26 12.48 -2.49
N LYS A 49 0.03 12.54 -1.19
CA LYS A 49 0.84 11.54 -0.48
C LYS A 49 0.26 10.13 -0.62
N ARG A 50 -1.05 9.97 -0.43
CA ARG A 50 -1.76 8.68 -0.61
C ARG A 50 -1.67 8.17 -2.05
N TYR A 51 -1.85 9.04 -3.04
CA TYR A 51 -1.69 8.69 -4.45
C TYR A 51 -0.27 8.22 -4.77
N VAL A 52 0.75 8.88 -4.23
CA VAL A 52 2.16 8.49 -4.44
C VAL A 52 2.41 7.10 -3.86
N ALA A 53 2.03 6.85 -2.61
CA ALA A 53 2.22 5.53 -1.98
C ALA A 53 1.40 4.43 -2.68
N TRP A 54 0.20 4.74 -3.17
CA TRP A 54 -0.60 3.82 -3.95
C TRP A 54 0.05 3.46 -5.29
N GLN A 55 0.55 4.46 -6.03
CA GLN A 55 1.24 4.23 -7.30
C GLN A 55 2.51 3.41 -7.12
N GLU A 56 3.26 3.63 -6.03
CA GLU A 56 4.42 2.81 -5.68
C GLU A 56 4.01 1.34 -5.47
N LEU A 57 2.98 1.09 -4.66
CA LEU A 57 2.45 -0.26 -4.42
C LEU A 57 2.00 -0.93 -5.73
N LEU A 58 1.21 -0.25 -6.56
CA LEU A 58 0.76 -0.78 -7.84
C LEU A 58 1.92 -1.09 -8.79
N THR A 59 2.96 -0.26 -8.78
CA THR A 59 4.15 -0.48 -9.61
C THR A 59 4.88 -1.76 -9.19
N VAL A 60 5.12 -1.94 -7.89
CA VAL A 60 5.81 -3.14 -7.38
C VAL A 60 4.98 -4.40 -7.60
N VAL A 61 3.66 -4.34 -7.37
CA VAL A 61 2.74 -5.45 -7.69
C VAL A 61 2.77 -5.79 -9.17
N GLY A 62 2.76 -4.78 -10.05
CA GLY A 62 2.83 -4.98 -11.50
C GLY A 62 4.09 -5.73 -11.91
N ILE A 63 5.25 -5.32 -11.40
CA ILE A 63 6.52 -6.00 -11.69
C ILE A 63 6.52 -7.44 -11.13
N ALA A 64 6.02 -7.64 -9.90
CA ALA A 64 5.91 -8.98 -9.32
C ALA A 64 5.02 -9.89 -10.18
N ALA A 65 3.89 -9.39 -10.67
CA ALA A 65 2.99 -10.12 -11.56
C ALA A 65 3.65 -10.45 -12.91
N ASP A 66 4.36 -9.50 -13.52
CA ASP A 66 5.09 -9.71 -14.79
C ASP A 66 6.19 -10.78 -14.67
N LEU A 67 6.73 -10.96 -13.46
CA LEU A 67 7.74 -11.96 -13.13
C LEU A 67 7.17 -13.27 -12.57
N GLU A 68 5.84 -13.44 -12.58
CA GLU A 68 5.13 -14.61 -12.01
C GLU A 68 5.41 -14.85 -10.52
N ILE A 69 5.74 -13.79 -9.76
CA ILE A 69 5.99 -13.85 -8.32
C ILE A 69 4.65 -13.76 -7.57
N GLU A 70 4.41 -14.72 -6.67
CA GLU A 70 3.17 -14.79 -5.88
C GLU A 70 3.09 -13.64 -4.86
N TRP A 71 2.38 -12.58 -5.21
CA TRP A 71 2.21 -11.39 -4.38
C TRP A 71 0.91 -11.39 -3.56
N LYS A 72 -0.13 -12.11 -3.99
CA LYS A 72 -1.47 -12.01 -3.40
C LYS A 72 -1.50 -12.57 -1.98
N LYS A 73 -0.68 -13.57 -1.67
CA LYS A 73 -0.50 -14.14 -0.32
C LYS A 73 -0.17 -13.12 0.77
N HIS A 74 0.32 -11.92 0.41
CA HIS A 74 0.68 -10.86 1.36
C HIS A 74 -0.47 -9.90 1.71
N PHE A 75 -1.63 -10.05 1.06
CA PHE A 75 -2.76 -9.14 1.17
C PHE A 75 -4.02 -9.88 1.59
N LEU A 76 -4.93 -9.17 2.25
CA LEU A 76 -6.29 -9.66 2.47
C LEU A 76 -7.01 -9.77 1.11
N THR A 77 -7.99 -10.66 1.00
CA THR A 77 -8.76 -10.84 -0.25
C THR A 77 -9.37 -9.52 -0.75
N LYS A 78 -9.86 -8.68 0.16
CA LYS A 78 -10.40 -7.35 -0.16
C LYS A 78 -9.32 -6.40 -0.70
N GLN A 79 -8.13 -6.40 -0.12
CA GLN A 79 -6.99 -5.60 -0.57
C GLN A 79 -6.53 -6.03 -1.98
N VAL A 80 -6.48 -7.34 -2.25
CA VAL A 80 -6.18 -7.86 -3.59
C VAL A 80 -7.19 -7.30 -4.61
N SER A 81 -8.48 -7.31 -4.28
CA SER A 81 -9.52 -6.78 -5.19
C SER A 81 -9.34 -5.29 -5.51
N TYR A 82 -8.90 -4.49 -4.55
CA TYR A 82 -8.61 -3.07 -4.75
C TYR A 82 -7.38 -2.84 -5.63
N ILE A 83 -6.31 -3.60 -5.38
CA ILE A 83 -5.08 -3.55 -6.16
C ILE A 83 -5.33 -3.95 -7.62
N GLU A 84 -6.08 -5.04 -7.86
CA GLU A 84 -6.42 -5.50 -9.21
C GLU A 84 -7.33 -4.51 -9.95
N ALA A 85 -8.28 -3.89 -9.25
CA ALA A 85 -9.13 -2.85 -9.81
C ALA A 85 -8.37 -1.54 -10.09
N LYS A 86 -7.18 -1.36 -9.47
CA LYS A 86 -6.37 -0.13 -9.52
C LYS A 86 -7.12 1.11 -9.02
N ILE A 87 -8.15 0.92 -8.20
CA ILE A 87 -8.98 2.00 -7.67
C ILE A 87 -8.34 2.50 -6.38
N LEU A 88 -8.13 3.81 -6.30
CA LEU A 88 -7.92 4.51 -5.04
C LEU A 88 -9.05 5.51 -4.86
N ASP A 89 -10.05 5.14 -4.07
CA ASP A 89 -11.12 6.02 -3.65
C ASP A 89 -11.19 6.10 -2.12
N ALA A 90 -12.08 6.94 -1.59
CA ALA A 90 -12.26 7.06 -0.14
C ALA A 90 -12.60 5.72 0.52
N LYS A 91 -13.36 4.85 -0.16
CA LYS A 91 -13.74 3.53 0.35
C LYS A 91 -12.54 2.59 0.47
N VAL A 92 -11.60 2.63 -0.47
CA VAL A 92 -10.36 1.85 -0.36
C VAL A 92 -9.53 2.28 0.84
N LEU A 93 -9.52 3.58 1.16
CA LEU A 93 -8.81 4.11 2.32
C LEU A 93 -9.49 3.72 3.64
N ASP A 94 -10.81 3.88 3.72
CA ASP A 94 -11.59 3.64 4.93
C ASP A 94 -11.70 2.14 5.24
N ASP A 95 -11.78 1.31 4.19
CA ASP A 95 -11.96 -0.14 4.29
C ASP A 95 -10.69 -0.94 3.95
N TRP A 96 -9.50 -0.34 3.99
CA TRP A 96 -8.27 -1.04 3.63
C TRP A 96 -8.02 -2.25 4.53
N TYR A 97 -8.31 -2.09 5.82
CA TYR A 97 -8.32 -3.16 6.80
C TYR A 97 -9.72 -3.77 6.84
N GLU A 98 -9.83 -5.08 7.07
CA GLU A 98 -11.11 -5.65 7.49
C GLU A 98 -11.54 -4.89 8.74
N THR A 99 -12.65 -4.15 8.64
CA THR A 99 -13.29 -3.53 9.79
C THR A 99 -13.51 -4.65 10.79
N LYS A 100 -12.93 -4.54 11.99
CA LYS A 100 -13.46 -5.31 13.12
C LYS A 100 -14.95 -5.01 13.13
N GLU A 101 -15.78 -6.02 12.90
CA GLU A 101 -17.20 -5.93 13.19
C GLU A 101 -17.34 -5.24 14.54
N GLU A 102 -18.13 -4.19 14.54
CA GLU A 102 -18.40 -3.29 15.64
C GLU A 102 -18.50 -4.09 16.95
N GLU A 103 -17.78 -3.66 17.99
CA GLU A 103 -18.13 -4.06 19.35
C GLU A 103 -19.60 -3.69 19.54
N ILE A 104 -20.43 -4.73 19.49
CA ILE A 104 -21.86 -4.70 19.76
C ILE A 104 -22.06 -3.93 21.06
N GLU A 105 -22.80 -2.82 20.99
CA GLU A 105 -23.35 -2.14 22.16
C GLU A 105 -24.01 -3.18 23.08
N LEU A 106 -23.48 -3.32 24.30
CA LEU A 106 -24.10 -4.00 25.42
C LEU A 106 -24.44 -2.98 26.51
#